data_AF-A0A0F8ZG78-F1
#
_entry.id   AF-A0A0F8ZG78-F1
#
_cell.length_a   1.000
_cell.length_b   1.000
_cell.length_c   1.000
_cell.angle_alpha   90.00
_cell.angle_beta   90.00
_cell.angle_gamma   90.00
#
_symmetry.space_group_name_H-M   'P 1'
#
loop_
_entity.id
_entity.type
_entity.pdbx_description
1 polymer ?
#
loop_
_entity_poly.entity_id
_entity_poly.type
_entity_poly.pdbx_seq_one_letter_code
_entity_poly.pdbx_strand_id
1 'polypeptide(L)'
;MNSENLGNLMSINTVREKALKIKGMYHPNLVNNLSKEANDLYLIRKSICNQILELTHEKDIKYSKIIDLVKKKIEENKNQLRKTSDEIELTLIQLAIEEWEEFL
;
A
#
# COMPACT_ATOMS: atom_id res chain seq x y z
N MET A 1 14.89 27.00 -0.54
CA MET A 1 14.51 25.56 -0.62
C MET A 1 15.07 25.04 -1.93
N ASN A 2 15.88 23.98 -1.92
CA ASN A 2 16.49 23.44 -3.15
C ASN A 2 15.40 22.76 -4.02
N SER A 3 15.55 22.77 -5.35
CA SER A 3 14.58 22.15 -6.29
C SER A 3 14.39 20.65 -6.03
N GLU A 4 15.46 19.97 -5.62
CA GLU A 4 15.45 18.57 -5.22
C GLU A 4 14.57 18.31 -3.98
N ASN A 5 14.62 19.21 -2.98
CA ASN A 5 13.77 19.12 -1.78
C ASN A 5 12.30 19.36 -2.10
N LEU A 6 12.01 20.28 -3.04
CA LEU A 6 10.65 20.52 -3.51
C LEU A 6 10.10 19.29 -4.27
N GLY A 7 10.90 18.71 -5.18
CA GLY A 7 10.53 17.50 -5.91
C GLY A 7 10.23 16.33 -4.98
N ASN A 8 11.10 16.09 -3.99
CA ASN A 8 10.89 15.06 -2.97
C ASN A 8 9.58 15.28 -2.19
N LEU A 9 9.33 16.50 -1.72
CA LEU A 9 8.12 16.84 -0.97
C LEU A 9 6.85 16.61 -1.80
N MET A 10 6.86 17.01 -3.07
CA MET A 10 5.72 16.80 -3.98
C MET A 10 5.43 15.31 -4.18
N SER A 11 6.46 14.48 -4.42
CA SER A 11 6.29 13.03 -4.57
C SER A 11 5.72 12.37 -3.30
N ILE A 12 6.21 12.77 -2.13
CA ILE A 12 5.69 12.27 -0.84
C ILE A 12 4.23 12.67 -0.65
N ASN A 13 3.88 13.92 -0.97
CA ASN A 13 2.50 14.40 -0.87
C ASN A 13 1.57 13.63 -1.81
N THR A 14 1.98 13.37 -3.06
CA THR A 14 1.20 12.55 -4.01
C THR A 14 0.91 11.15 -3.47
N VAL A 15 1.91 10.48 -2.89
CA VAL A 15 1.73 9.16 -2.27
C VAL A 15 0.78 9.24 -1.07
N ARG A 16 0.95 10.25 -0.22
CA ARG A 16 0.09 10.46 0.95
C ARG A 16 -1.37 10.67 0.54
N GLU A 17 -1.60 11.51 -0.47
CA GLU A 17 -2.94 11.74 -1.02
C GLU A 17 -3.55 10.46 -1.58
N LYS A 18 -2.79 9.65 -2.32
CA LYS A 18 -3.26 8.35 -2.83
C LYS A 18 -3.68 7.43 -1.68
N ALA A 19 -2.84 7.27 -0.65
CA ALA A 19 -3.16 6.43 0.50
C ALA A 19 -4.39 6.92 1.28
N LEU A 20 -4.54 8.23 1.46
CA LEU A 20 -5.72 8.83 2.12
C LEU A 20 -7.00 8.62 1.30
N LYS A 21 -6.94 8.78 -0.03
CA LYS A 21 -8.10 8.53 -0.91
C LYS A 21 -8.57 7.08 -0.82
N ILE A 22 -7.65 6.11 -0.89
CA ILE A 22 -7.98 4.69 -0.74
C ILE A 22 -8.62 4.41 0.62
N LYS A 23 -8.07 4.96 1.71
CA LYS A 23 -8.62 4.81 3.06
C LYS A 23 -10.01 5.44 3.20
N GLY A 24 -10.25 6.56 2.52
CA GLY A 24 -11.53 7.27 2.51
C GLY A 24 -12.66 6.56 1.78
N MET A 25 -12.37 5.59 0.90
CA MET A 25 -13.40 4.81 0.19
C MET A 25 -14.22 3.90 1.12
N TYR A 26 -13.67 3.53 2.27
CA TYR A 26 -14.25 2.52 3.15
C TYR A 26 -14.85 3.13 4.41
N HIS A 27 -15.95 3.86 4.25
CA HIS A 27 -16.75 4.35 5.38
C HIS A 27 -17.12 3.17 6.31
N PRO A 28 -17.08 3.31 7.66
CA PRO A 28 -17.33 2.19 8.58
C PRO A 28 -18.63 1.41 8.32
N ASN A 29 -19.70 2.10 7.93
CA ASN A 29 -21.00 1.48 7.59
C ASN A 29 -20.97 0.65 6.29
N LEU A 30 -20.02 0.91 5.39
CA LEU A 30 -19.83 0.13 4.16
C LEU A 30 -19.05 -1.16 4.46
N VAL A 31 -18.06 -1.08 5.36
CA VAL A 31 -17.21 -2.23 5.73
C VAL A 31 -18.03 -3.39 6.31
N ASN A 32 -19.03 -3.08 7.14
CA ASN A 32 -19.87 -4.10 7.79
C ASN A 32 -20.76 -4.91 6.83
N ASN A 33 -20.92 -4.47 5.58
CA ASN A 33 -21.78 -5.10 4.58
C ASN A 33 -21.00 -5.62 3.36
N LEU A 34 -19.66 -5.70 3.45
CA LEU A 34 -18.83 -6.20 2.36
C LEU A 34 -18.99 -7.71 2.20
N SER A 35 -18.91 -8.20 0.95
CA SER A 35 -18.66 -9.62 0.71
C SER A 35 -17.31 -10.02 1.31
N LYS A 36 -17.05 -11.32 1.44
CA LYS A 36 -15.77 -11.81 1.95
C LYS A 36 -14.60 -11.27 1.12
N GLU A 37 -14.70 -11.35 -0.20
CA GLU A 37 -13.67 -10.91 -1.14
C GLU A 37 -13.43 -9.39 -1.04
N ALA A 38 -14.51 -8.60 -0.93
CA ALA A 38 -14.40 -7.16 -0.79
C ALA A 38 -13.82 -6.76 0.57
N ASN A 39 -14.12 -7.52 1.63
CA ASN A 39 -13.54 -7.32 2.94
C ASN A 39 -12.05 -7.70 2.97
N ASP A 40 -11.66 -8.80 2.33
CA ASP A 40 -10.26 -9.21 2.22
C ASP A 40 -9.43 -8.14 1.48
N LEU A 41 -9.95 -7.63 0.35
CA LEU A 41 -9.34 -6.53 -0.38
C LEU A 41 -9.25 -5.25 0.45
N TYR A 42 -10.29 -4.92 1.21
CA TYR A 42 -10.28 -3.80 2.15
C TYR A 42 -9.16 -3.94 3.18
N LEU A 43 -9.00 -5.12 3.79
CA LEU A 43 -7.97 -5.37 4.80
C LEU A 43 -6.56 -5.23 4.21
N ILE A 44 -6.34 -5.75 3.01
CA ILE A 44 -5.08 -5.57 2.26
C ILE A 44 -4.78 -4.09 2.06
N ARG A 45 -5.70 -3.35 1.42
CA ARG A 45 -5.56 -1.91 1.15
C ARG A 45 -5.32 -1.10 2.42
N LYS A 46 -6.06 -1.39 3.49
CA LYS A 46 -5.92 -0.74 4.79
C LYS A 46 -4.52 -0.95 5.37
N SER A 47 -4.00 -2.19 5.32
CA SER A 47 -2.67 -2.51 5.80
C SER A 47 -1.58 -1.75 5.04
N ILE A 48 -1.67 -1.75 3.71
CA ILE A 48 -0.74 -1.03 2.82
C ILE A 48 -0.77 0.47 3.11
N CYS A 49 -1.96 1.07 3.12
CA CYS A 49 -2.12 2.51 3.35
C CYS A 49 -1.60 2.92 4.72
N ASN A 50 -1.81 2.12 5.77
CA ASN A 50 -1.28 2.43 7.09
C ASN A 50 0.25 2.44 7.11
N GLN A 51 0.91 1.44 6.50
CA GLN A 51 2.37 1.39 6.40
C GLN A 51 2.94 2.57 5.61
N ILE A 52 2.33 2.90 4.47
CA ILE A 52 2.74 4.06 3.66
C ILE A 52 2.57 5.37 4.44
N LEU A 53 1.41 5.57 5.08
CA LEU A 53 1.13 6.81 5.80
C LEU A 53 2.07 7.00 6.98
N GLU A 54 2.33 5.94 7.75
CA GLU A 54 3.31 5.95 8.83
C GLU A 54 4.69 6.39 8.33
N LEU A 55 5.15 5.81 7.21
CA LEU A 55 6.42 6.17 6.60
C LEU A 55 6.43 7.64 6.12
N THR A 56 5.34 8.13 5.53
CA THR A 56 5.25 9.52 5.04
C THR A 56 5.20 10.57 6.15
N HIS A 57 4.96 10.16 7.40
CA HIS A 57 4.99 11.04 8.57
C HIS A 57 6.34 11.07 9.26
N GLU A 58 7.30 10.22 8.87
CA GLU A 58 8.66 10.31 9.36
C GLU A 58 9.29 11.66 8.97
N LYS A 59 10.03 12.25 9.92
CA LYS A 59 10.76 13.49 9.67
C LYS A 59 11.87 13.24 8.65
N ASP A 60 12.05 14.17 7.72
CA ASP A 60 13.12 14.14 6.71
C ASP A 60 13.08 12.90 5.78
N ILE A 61 11.90 12.27 5.64
CA ILE A 61 11.68 11.14 4.75
C ILE A 61 12.02 11.49 3.30
N LYS A 62 12.67 10.55 2.61
CA LYS A 62 12.92 10.60 1.17
C LYS A 62 11.94 9.71 0.44
N TYR A 63 11.46 10.17 -0.71
CA TYR A 63 10.61 9.40 -1.61
C TYR A 63 11.24 8.05 -1.98
N SER A 64 12.56 7.99 -2.14
CA SER A 64 13.28 6.74 -2.39
C SER A 64 13.01 5.66 -1.34
N LYS A 65 12.90 6.04 -0.05
CA LYS A 65 12.62 5.09 1.04
C LYS A 65 11.20 4.51 0.94
N ILE A 66 10.25 5.29 0.41
CA ILE A 66 8.89 4.80 0.11
C ILE A 66 8.94 3.78 -1.02
N ILE A 67 9.65 4.09 -2.11
CA ILE A 67 9.80 3.17 -3.24
C ILE A 67 10.53 1.88 -2.83
N ASP A 68 11.55 1.98 -1.99
CA ASP A 68 12.29 0.82 -1.48
C ASP A 68 11.37 -0.07 -0.63
N LEU A 69 10.50 0.51 0.19
CA LEU A 69 9.48 -0.25 0.93
C LEU A 69 8.53 -0.98 -0.01
N VAL A 70 7.97 -0.29 -1.00
CA VAL A 70 7.02 -0.86 -1.97
C VAL A 70 7.67 -2.04 -2.71
N LYS A 71 8.87 -1.85 -3.25
CA LYS A 71 9.61 -2.91 -3.96
C LYS A 71 9.93 -4.09 -3.05
N LYS A 72 10.37 -3.82 -1.81
CA LYS A 72 10.64 -4.87 -0.82
C LYS A 72 9.38 -5.69 -0.53
N LYS A 73 8.24 -5.05 -0.35
CA LYS A 73 6.97 -5.72 -0.06
C LYS A 73 6.47 -6.57 -1.23
N ILE A 74 6.60 -6.07 -2.46
CA ILE A 74 6.31 -6.85 -3.67
C ILE A 74 7.19 -8.09 -3.73
N GLU A 75 8.50 -7.97 -3.46
CA GLU A 75 9.42 -9.10 -3.50
C GLU A 75 9.16 -10.12 -2.37
N GLU A 76 8.82 -9.65 -1.16
CA GLU A 76 8.38 -10.51 -0.06
C GLU A 76 7.15 -11.33 -0.46
N ASN A 77 6.13 -10.68 -1.03
CA ASN A 77 4.91 -11.34 -1.50
C ASN A 77 5.18 -12.31 -2.66
N LYS A 78 6.01 -11.94 -3.64
CA LYS A 78 6.41 -12.84 -4.75
C LYS A 78 7.13 -14.08 -4.23
N ASN A 79 7.97 -13.93 -3.20
CA ASN A 79 8.64 -15.06 -2.56
C ASN A 79 7.70 -15.94 -1.74
N GLN A 80 6.66 -15.36 -1.12
CA GLN A 80 5.60 -16.13 -0.47
C GLN A 80 4.78 -16.91 -1.50
N LEU A 81 4.37 -16.26 -2.60
CA LEU A 81 3.60 -16.87 -3.69
C LEU A 81 4.26 -18.16 -4.22
N ARG A 82 5.59 -18.16 -4.38
CA ARG A 82 6.37 -19.34 -4.82
C ARG A 82 6.34 -20.53 -3.85
N LYS A 83 5.98 -20.29 -2.59
CA LYS A 83 6.01 -21.28 -1.51
C LYS A 83 4.61 -21.71 -1.05
N THR A 84 3.58 -20.96 -1.43
CA THR A 84 2.19 -21.21 -1.06
C THR A 84 1.55 -22.21 -2.02
N SER A 85 0.79 -23.17 -1.48
CA SER A 85 0.01 -24.15 -2.25
C SER A 85 -1.49 -24.03 -2.04
N ASP A 86 -1.94 -23.19 -1.09
CA ASP A 86 -3.35 -22.92 -0.84
C ASP A 86 -3.90 -21.88 -1.83
N GLU A 87 -4.98 -22.22 -2.53
CA GLU A 87 -5.55 -21.41 -3.61
C GLU A 87 -6.09 -20.06 -3.13
N ILE A 88 -6.67 -20.02 -1.93
CA ILE A 88 -7.20 -18.79 -1.33
C ILE A 88 -6.03 -17.88 -0.96
N GLU A 89 -5.01 -18.43 -0.29
CA GLU A 89 -3.82 -17.68 0.09
C GLU A 89 -3.07 -17.17 -1.15
N LEU A 90 -2.96 -17.96 -2.22
CA LEU A 90 -2.40 -17.52 -3.50
C LEU A 90 -3.12 -16.28 -4.05
N THR A 91 -4.44 -16.29 -4.03
CA THR A 91 -5.26 -15.15 -4.50
C THR A 91 -5.02 -13.91 -3.65
N LEU A 92 -4.96 -14.06 -2.32
CA LEU A 92 -4.73 -12.94 -1.41
C LEU A 92 -3.31 -12.35 -1.59
N ILE A 93 -2.30 -13.19 -1.79
CA ILE A 93 -0.93 -12.73 -2.06
C ILE A 93 -0.87 -11.99 -3.40
N GLN A 94 -1.54 -12.50 -4.44
CA GLN A 94 -1.60 -11.87 -5.76
C GLN A 94 -2.27 -10.49 -5.68
N LEU A 95 -3.42 -10.39 -5.03
CA LEU A 95 -4.10 -9.11 -4.76
C LEU A 95 -3.19 -8.15 -3.99
N ALA A 96 -2.47 -8.63 -2.97
CA ALA A 96 -1.54 -7.79 -2.23
C ALA A 96 -0.40 -7.25 -3.11
N ILE A 97 0.11 -8.04 -4.07
CA ILE A 97 1.11 -7.58 -5.05
C ILE A 97 0.54 -6.46 -5.91
N GLU A 98 -0.64 -6.66 -6.50
CA GLU A 98 -1.32 -5.67 -7.36
C GLU A 98 -1.53 -4.35 -6.61
N GLU A 99 -2.01 -4.42 -5.36
CA GLU A 99 -2.24 -3.23 -4.54
C GLU A 99 -0.95 -2.51 -4.09
N TRP A 100 0.19 -3.22 -4.00
CA TRP A 100 1.49 -2.57 -3.78
C TRP A 100 2.02 -1.93 -5.08
N GLU A 101 1.83 -2.56 -6.24
CA GLU A 101 2.27 -2.06 -7.54
C GLU A 101 1.61 -0.73 -7.90
N GLU A 102 0.41 -0.46 -7.39
CA GLU A 102 -0.26 0.83 -7.48
C GLU A 102 0.56 2.00 -6.89
N PHE A 103 1.55 1.76 -6.03
CA PHE A 103 2.39 2.82 -5.42
C PHE A 103 3.74 3.03 -6.12
N LEU A 104 4.00 2.38 -7.26
CA LEU A 104 5.18 2.62 -8.11
C LEU A 104 4.91 3.70 -9.18
#